data_AF-A0A1Z5KC14-F1
#
_entry.id   AF-A0A1Z5KC14-F1
#
_cell.length_a   1.000
_cell.length_b   1.000
_cell.length_c   1.000
_cell.angle_alpha   90.00
_cell.angle_beta   90.00
_cell.angle_gamma   90.00
#
_symmetry.space_group_name_H-M   'P 1'
#
loop_
_entity.id
_entity.type
_entity.pdbx_description
1 polymer ?
#
loop_
_entity_poly.entity_id
_entity_poly.type
_entity_poly.pdbx_seq_one_letter_code
_entity_poly.pdbx_strand_id
1 'polypeptide(L)'
;MKFTTLCLALLVSEPASAFAPHKKVNDVAPSQLFAKQPSRSEFLSQAAAIFVTGGIAFGGPSDAFAAQYGEFGKGSSPGVLDPKTAEIDADILKSDAVQSALKKVKGYRSAVQDMQAALKADSQVNVRKTIIKDLDFADLRDTLNTVNTAFEEDTQRGTDRLIRVIMQDITELEQANTQKDGIPRSPRRVEIMEGKLAKLEKAFSDFLAFSA
;
A
#
# COMPACT_ATOMS: atom_id res chain seq x y z
N MET A 1 56.90 14.37 38.65
CA MET A 1 56.88 15.70 37.98
C MET A 1 55.46 15.85 37.42
N LYS A 2 54.47 16.42 38.12
CA LYS A 2 54.16 17.84 38.33
C LYS A 2 54.32 18.71 37.08
N PHE A 3 53.18 19.15 36.52
CA PHE A 3 52.79 20.50 36.01
C PHE A 3 51.89 20.38 34.77
N THR A 4 50.57 20.52 34.93
CA THR A 4 49.68 21.71 34.77
C THR A 4 48.95 21.78 33.42
N THR A 5 47.65 21.51 33.52
CA THR A 5 46.50 22.28 33.04
C THR A 5 46.71 23.41 32.02
N LEU A 6 45.94 23.37 30.92
CA LEU A 6 45.36 24.56 30.30
C LEU A 6 43.93 24.24 29.80
N CYS A 7 42.94 24.83 30.46
CA CYS A 7 41.56 24.90 30.00
C CYS A 7 41.44 25.96 28.91
N LEU A 8 40.73 25.68 27.81
CA LEU A 8 40.11 26.72 27.00
C LEU A 8 38.68 26.31 26.67
N ALA A 9 37.75 27.04 27.29
CA ALA A 9 36.33 26.94 27.11
C ALA A 9 35.93 27.50 25.73
N LEU A 10 35.14 26.74 24.97
CA LEU A 10 34.38 27.26 23.85
C LEU A 10 32.89 27.18 24.21
N LEU A 11 32.32 28.38 24.32
CA LEU A 11 30.95 28.66 24.74
C LEU A 11 29.93 28.15 23.73
N VAL A 12 28.84 27.62 24.28
CA VAL A 12 27.56 27.34 23.64
C VAL A 12 26.92 28.67 23.18
N SER A 13 26.43 28.71 21.94
CA SER A 13 25.45 29.74 21.53
C SER A 13 24.35 29.13 20.66
N GLU A 14 23.18 28.99 21.26
CA GLU A 14 21.89 28.83 20.58
C GLU A 14 21.52 30.12 19.81
N PRO A 15 20.70 30.03 18.75
CA PRO A 15 19.81 31.12 18.42
C PRO A 15 18.36 30.74 18.70
N ALA A 16 17.83 31.24 19.82
CA ALA A 16 16.40 31.35 20.04
C ALA A 16 15.87 32.64 19.38
N SER A 17 14.78 32.48 18.61
CA SER A 17 13.69 33.44 18.44
C SER A 17 13.95 34.77 17.71
N ALA A 18 13.52 34.85 16.43
CA ALA A 18 13.22 36.14 15.79
C ALA A 18 12.12 36.11 14.70
N PHE A 19 11.23 35.09 14.68
CA PHE A 19 10.00 35.17 13.87
C PHE A 19 8.87 35.79 14.69
N ALA A 20 8.83 37.12 14.72
CA ALA A 20 7.65 37.88 15.11
C ALA A 20 7.07 38.55 13.85
N PRO A 21 5.84 38.22 13.43
CA PRO A 21 5.07 39.11 12.57
C PRO A 21 4.19 40.02 13.44
N HIS A 22 4.67 41.22 13.71
CA HIS A 22 3.79 42.35 14.01
C HIS A 22 3.20 42.86 12.69
N LYS A 23 1.94 42.50 12.40
CA LYS A 23 1.05 43.32 11.56
C LYS A 23 -0.41 43.08 11.98
N LYS A 24 -0.98 44.05 12.69
CA LYS A 24 -2.44 44.26 12.76
C LYS A 24 -2.85 44.97 11.48
N VAL A 25 -3.64 44.32 10.61
CA VAL A 25 -4.46 45.01 9.60
C VAL A 25 -5.72 44.20 9.32
N ASN A 26 -6.83 44.82 9.71
CA ASN A 26 -8.19 44.81 9.17
C ASN A 26 -9.10 43.58 9.32
N ASP A 27 -10.16 43.85 10.08
CA ASP A 27 -11.46 43.19 10.13
C ASP A 27 -11.92 42.65 8.77
N VAL A 28 -11.99 41.33 8.68
CA VAL A 28 -12.85 40.64 7.73
C VAL A 28 -13.98 40.03 8.55
N ALA A 29 -15.20 40.45 8.23
CA ALA A 29 -16.42 39.97 8.86
C ALA A 29 -16.45 38.43 8.91
N PRO A 30 -16.83 37.80 10.04
CA PRO A 30 -17.09 36.38 10.05
C PRO A 30 -18.29 36.11 9.13
N SER A 31 -18.02 35.42 8.03
CA SER A 31 -19.03 34.78 7.21
C SER A 31 -19.96 33.96 8.11
N GLN A 32 -21.22 34.38 8.18
CA GLN A 32 -22.28 33.67 8.88
C GLN A 32 -22.57 32.35 8.16
N LEU A 33 -21.78 31.32 8.48
CA LEU A 33 -22.11 29.92 8.23
C LEU A 33 -22.54 29.26 9.55
N PHE A 34 -23.50 29.90 10.23
CA PHE A 34 -24.35 29.20 11.18
C PHE A 34 -25.67 28.86 10.49
N ALA A 35 -25.59 27.97 9.50
CA ALA A 35 -26.76 27.18 9.16
C ALA A 35 -27.02 26.28 10.38
N LYS A 36 -28.17 26.49 11.03
CA LYS A 36 -28.66 25.72 12.17
C LYS A 36 -28.49 24.22 11.88
N GLN A 37 -27.53 23.60 12.55
CA GLN A 37 -27.27 22.17 12.41
C GLN A 37 -28.55 21.44 12.86
N PRO A 38 -29.22 20.67 11.99
CA PRO A 38 -30.44 19.97 12.38
C PRO A 38 -30.11 19.04 13.54
N SER A 39 -30.99 19.04 14.54
CA SER A 39 -30.85 18.18 15.70
C SER A 39 -30.82 16.71 15.25
N ARG A 40 -30.07 15.84 15.95
CA ARG A 40 -29.99 14.41 15.60
C ARG A 40 -31.37 13.75 15.48
N SER A 41 -32.36 14.24 16.20
CA SER A 41 -33.76 13.83 16.11
C SER A 41 -34.43 14.19 14.78
N GLU A 42 -34.13 15.37 14.21
CA GLU A 42 -34.66 15.81 12.91
C GLU A 42 -34.02 15.04 11.75
N PHE A 43 -32.73 14.69 11.86
CA PHE A 43 -32.08 13.81 10.88
C PHE A 43 -32.68 12.40 10.87
N LEU A 44 -32.95 11.84 12.06
CA LEU A 44 -33.57 10.51 12.17
C LEU A 44 -35.02 10.48 11.70
N SER A 45 -35.80 11.54 11.94
CA SER A 45 -37.17 11.62 11.44
C SER A 45 -37.22 11.82 9.92
N GLN A 46 -36.26 12.55 9.34
CA GLN A 46 -36.14 12.70 7.89
C GLN A 46 -35.65 11.41 7.23
N ALA A 47 -34.79 10.62 7.89
CA ALA A 47 -34.42 9.28 7.44
C ALA A 47 -35.60 8.30 7.53
N ALA A 48 -36.46 8.40 8.55
CA ALA A 48 -37.66 7.56 8.68
C ALA A 48 -38.72 7.87 7.60
N ALA A 49 -38.84 9.12 7.15
CA ALA A 49 -39.79 9.50 6.10
C ALA A 49 -39.42 8.95 4.71
N ILE A 50 -38.13 8.71 4.43
CA ILE A 50 -37.66 8.12 3.17
C ILE A 50 -37.94 6.61 3.12
N PHE A 51 -38.01 5.93 4.27
CA PHE A 51 -38.25 4.49 4.36
C PHE A 51 -39.72 4.06 4.11
N VAL A 52 -40.68 4.98 4.17
CA VAL A 52 -42.12 4.62 4.10
C VAL A 52 -42.73 4.78 2.71
N THR A 53 -42.06 5.46 1.76
CA THR A 53 -42.62 5.66 0.39
C THR A 53 -41.69 5.28 -0.77
N GLY A 54 -40.45 4.88 -0.52
CA GLY A 54 -39.55 4.35 -1.55
C GLY A 54 -39.03 2.97 -1.16
N GLY A 55 -39.65 1.92 -1.69
CA GLY A 55 -39.22 0.54 -1.45
C GLY A 55 -37.78 0.32 -1.87
N ILE A 56 -36.88 0.27 -0.88
CA ILE A 56 -35.57 -0.36 -1.05
C ILE A 56 -35.81 -1.84 -0.77
N ALA A 57 -35.99 -2.60 -1.85
CA ALA A 57 -35.83 -4.04 -1.79
C ALA A 57 -34.44 -4.33 -1.21
N PHE A 58 -34.41 -5.01 -0.06
CA PHE A 58 -33.21 -5.66 0.43
C PHE A 58 -32.83 -6.78 -0.55
N GLY A 59 -32.17 -6.38 -1.65
CA GLY A 59 -31.31 -7.28 -2.41
C GLY A 59 -30.20 -7.77 -1.47
N GLY A 60 -29.86 -9.05 -1.56
CA GLY A 60 -28.83 -9.69 -0.75
C GLY A 60 -27.47 -9.01 -0.86
N PRO A 61 -26.43 -9.49 -0.15
CA PRO A 61 -25.12 -8.85 -0.09
C PRO A 61 -24.53 -8.70 -1.50
N SER A 62 -24.80 -7.57 -2.13
CA SER A 62 -24.23 -7.17 -3.41
C SER A 62 -22.87 -6.56 -3.11
N ASP A 63 -21.83 -7.20 -3.62
CA ASP A 63 -20.44 -6.78 -3.71
C ASP A 63 -20.17 -5.29 -3.42
N ALA A 64 -20.10 -4.93 -2.13
CA ALA A 64 -19.73 -3.59 -1.67
C ALA A 64 -18.22 -3.30 -1.82
N PHE A 65 -17.53 -4.06 -2.67
CA PHE A 65 -16.13 -3.87 -3.05
C PHE A 65 -15.92 -3.53 -4.52
N ALA A 66 -16.98 -3.43 -5.32
CA ALA A 66 -16.90 -2.84 -6.66
C ALA A 66 -16.96 -1.30 -6.59
N ALA A 67 -16.20 -0.67 -5.70
CA ALA A 67 -15.71 0.67 -5.97
C ALA A 67 -14.77 0.52 -7.17
N GLN A 68 -15.41 0.55 -8.33
CA GLN A 68 -14.86 0.59 -9.66
C GLN A 68 -13.92 1.80 -9.68
N TYR A 69 -12.67 1.60 -9.26
CA TYR A 69 -11.56 2.35 -9.79
C TYR A 69 -11.82 2.39 -11.29
N GLY A 70 -11.88 3.60 -11.85
CA GLY A 70 -12.21 3.82 -13.25
C GLY A 70 -11.21 3.12 -14.19
N GLU A 71 -10.99 3.67 -15.36
CA GLU A 71 -10.14 3.07 -16.41
C GLU A 71 -8.74 2.58 -15.95
N PHE A 72 -8.27 3.04 -14.79
CA PHE A 72 -7.12 2.54 -14.03
C PHE A 72 -7.10 1.03 -13.69
N GLY A 73 -8.22 0.31 -13.83
CA GLY A 73 -8.30 -1.13 -13.50
C GLY A 73 -8.46 -2.08 -14.70
N LYS A 74 -8.57 -1.56 -15.94
CA LYS A 74 -8.87 -2.37 -17.14
C LYS A 74 -7.68 -2.60 -18.08
N GLY A 75 -6.53 -1.98 -17.80
CA GLY A 75 -5.27 -2.27 -18.46
C GLY A 75 -4.20 -2.56 -17.40
N SER A 76 -3.09 -3.17 -17.82
CA SER A 76 -1.83 -3.15 -17.09
C SER A 76 -1.67 -1.78 -16.42
N SER A 77 -1.33 -1.76 -15.13
CA SER A 77 -1.21 -0.55 -14.29
C SER A 77 -0.75 0.66 -15.13
N PRO A 78 -1.34 1.86 -15.03
CA PRO A 78 -1.07 2.96 -15.96
C PRO A 78 0.43 3.13 -16.24
N GLY A 79 0.87 3.16 -17.49
CA GLY A 79 2.30 3.26 -17.82
C GLY A 79 3.12 1.97 -17.61
N VAL A 80 2.48 0.81 -17.43
CA VAL A 80 3.06 -0.51 -17.61
C VAL A 80 2.70 -0.99 -19.00
N LEU A 81 3.70 -1.38 -19.80
CA LEU A 81 3.50 -1.90 -21.15
C LEU A 81 2.68 -3.19 -21.13
N ASP A 82 2.14 -3.58 -22.29
CA ASP A 82 1.55 -4.91 -22.43
C ASP A 82 2.70 -5.94 -22.40
N PRO A 83 2.65 -6.96 -21.52
CA PRO A 83 3.65 -8.03 -21.53
C PRO A 83 3.85 -8.69 -22.91
N LYS A 84 2.82 -8.68 -23.76
CA LYS A 84 2.90 -9.25 -25.12
C LYS A 84 3.74 -8.42 -26.09
N THR A 85 3.93 -7.14 -25.79
CA THR A 85 4.76 -6.22 -26.57
C THR A 85 6.11 -5.97 -25.88
N ALA A 86 6.43 -6.76 -24.86
CA ALA A 86 7.69 -6.63 -24.14
C ALA A 86 8.86 -7.04 -25.04
N GLU A 87 9.89 -6.20 -25.04
CA GLU A 87 11.17 -6.51 -25.67
C GLU A 87 12.10 -7.11 -24.61
N ILE A 88 12.62 -8.30 -24.90
CA ILE A 88 13.31 -9.15 -23.93
C ILE A 88 14.60 -9.66 -24.57
N ASP A 89 15.71 -9.50 -23.88
CA ASP A 89 16.96 -10.18 -24.21
C ASP A 89 16.85 -11.67 -23.82
N ALA A 90 16.71 -12.51 -24.84
CA ALA A 90 16.52 -13.95 -24.66
C ALA A 90 17.74 -14.67 -24.07
N ASP A 91 18.94 -14.13 -24.24
CA ASP A 91 20.18 -14.72 -23.72
C ASP A 91 20.34 -14.39 -22.24
N ILE A 92 20.06 -13.14 -21.85
CA ILE A 92 20.03 -12.73 -20.44
C ILE A 92 18.89 -13.44 -19.71
N LEU A 93 17.70 -13.55 -20.33
CA LEU A 93 16.55 -14.23 -19.73
C LEU A 93 16.87 -15.70 -19.40
N LYS A 94 17.61 -16.40 -20.27
CA LYS A 94 18.01 -17.80 -20.06
C LYS A 94 19.16 -17.98 -19.09
N SER A 95 19.80 -16.91 -18.64
CA SER A 95 20.90 -17.00 -17.68
C SER A 95 20.45 -17.63 -16.36
N ASP A 96 21.36 -18.38 -15.73
CA ASP A 96 21.09 -19.08 -14.46
C ASP A 96 20.64 -18.11 -13.36
N ALA A 97 21.21 -16.89 -13.35
CA ALA A 97 20.87 -15.85 -12.39
C ALA A 97 19.40 -15.40 -12.56
N VAL A 98 18.98 -15.08 -13.78
CA VAL A 98 17.60 -14.64 -14.07
C VAL A 98 16.60 -15.77 -13.86
N GLN A 99 16.92 -16.99 -14.28
CA GLN A 99 16.05 -18.15 -14.06
C GLN A 99 15.88 -18.49 -12.58
N SER A 100 16.96 -18.39 -11.79
CA SER A 100 16.90 -18.54 -10.34
C SER A 100 16.06 -17.45 -9.68
N ALA A 101 16.20 -16.21 -10.15
CA ALA A 101 15.39 -15.09 -9.69
C ALA A 101 13.91 -15.27 -10.03
N LEU A 102 13.58 -15.69 -11.26
CA LEU A 102 12.20 -16.00 -11.67
C LEU A 102 11.57 -17.10 -10.81
N LYS A 103 12.34 -18.13 -10.47
CA LYS A 103 11.89 -19.18 -9.55
C LYS A 103 11.58 -18.62 -8.15
N LYS A 104 12.43 -17.73 -7.63
CA LYS A 104 12.16 -17.03 -6.37
C LYS A 104 10.90 -16.16 -6.45
N VAL A 105 10.70 -15.40 -7.53
CA VAL A 105 9.49 -14.58 -7.73
C VAL A 105 8.22 -15.44 -7.73
N LYS A 106 8.25 -16.61 -8.38
CA LYS A 106 7.15 -17.59 -8.31
C LYS A 106 6.94 -18.11 -6.88
N GLY A 107 8.02 -18.31 -6.12
CA GLY A 107 7.98 -18.64 -4.70
C GLY A 107 7.31 -17.56 -3.85
N TYR A 108 7.67 -16.29 -4.04
CA TYR A 108 7.03 -15.17 -3.33
C TYR A 108 5.54 -15.09 -3.62
N ARG A 109 5.13 -15.24 -4.90
CA ARG A 109 3.71 -15.32 -5.26
C ARG A 109 3.00 -16.47 -4.54
N SER A 110 3.63 -17.65 -4.48
CA SER A 110 3.07 -18.81 -3.79
C SER A 110 2.90 -18.56 -2.29
N ALA A 111 3.88 -17.90 -1.64
CA ALA A 111 3.76 -17.50 -0.24
C ALA A 111 2.59 -16.54 0.01
N VAL A 112 2.28 -15.65 -0.95
CA VAL A 112 1.09 -14.79 -0.87
C VAL A 112 -0.20 -15.60 -0.97
N GLN A 113 -0.26 -16.60 -1.84
CA GLN A 113 -1.41 -17.51 -1.94
C GLN A 113 -1.59 -18.33 -0.66
N ASP A 114 -0.50 -18.80 -0.05
CA ASP A 114 -0.54 -19.51 1.24
C ASP A 114 -1.06 -18.59 2.36
N MET A 115 -0.67 -17.31 2.38
CA MET A 115 -1.22 -16.32 3.31
C MET A 115 -2.72 -16.08 3.09
N GLN A 116 -3.19 -16.06 1.84
CA GLN A 116 -4.62 -15.99 1.55
C GLN A 116 -5.36 -17.21 2.07
N ALA A 117 -4.82 -18.41 1.85
CA ALA A 117 -5.42 -19.65 2.32
C ALA A 117 -5.46 -19.69 3.86
N ALA A 118 -4.37 -19.27 4.53
CA ALA A 118 -4.30 -19.19 5.97
C ALA A 118 -5.33 -18.19 6.54
N LEU A 119 -5.50 -17.02 5.92
CA LEU A 119 -6.48 -16.02 6.37
C LEU A 119 -7.93 -16.47 6.17
N LYS A 120 -8.21 -17.22 5.09
CA LYS A 120 -9.52 -17.84 4.86
C LYS A 120 -9.83 -18.94 5.87
N ALA A 121 -8.82 -19.73 6.25
CA ALA A 121 -8.97 -20.78 7.25
C ALA A 121 -9.11 -20.22 8.68
N ASP A 122 -8.36 -19.16 8.99
CA ASP A 122 -8.39 -18.47 10.26
C ASP A 122 -8.31 -16.94 10.08
N SER A 123 -9.44 -16.27 10.29
CA SER A 123 -9.54 -14.81 10.23
C SER A 123 -8.65 -14.05 11.22
N GLN A 124 -8.18 -14.73 12.26
CA GLN A 124 -7.34 -14.17 13.32
C GLN A 124 -5.85 -14.48 13.11
N VAL A 125 -5.50 -15.20 12.03
CA VAL A 125 -4.11 -15.53 11.75
C VAL A 125 -3.26 -14.26 11.65
N ASN A 126 -2.04 -14.36 12.18
CA ASN A 126 -1.04 -13.32 12.08
C ASN A 126 0.03 -13.73 11.07
N VAL A 127 -0.03 -13.13 9.89
CA VAL A 127 0.88 -13.45 8.78
C VAL A 127 2.19 -12.66 8.82
N ARG A 128 2.42 -11.81 9.84
CA ARG A 128 3.60 -10.93 9.92
C ARG A 128 4.92 -11.72 9.84
N LYS A 129 4.99 -12.87 10.51
CA LYS A 129 6.20 -13.71 10.50
C LYS A 129 6.49 -14.23 9.09
N THR A 130 5.45 -14.64 8.37
CA THR A 130 5.54 -15.07 6.97
C THR A 130 5.98 -13.92 6.08
N ILE A 131 5.41 -12.72 6.23
CA ILE A 131 5.82 -11.55 5.44
C ILE A 131 7.31 -11.23 5.65
N ILE A 132 7.77 -11.13 6.89
CA ILE A 132 9.17 -10.77 7.18
C ILE A 132 10.15 -11.83 6.69
N LYS A 133 9.78 -13.11 6.78
CA LYS A 133 10.67 -14.21 6.43
C LYS A 133 10.68 -14.48 4.92
N ASP A 134 9.51 -14.56 4.33
CA ASP A 134 9.32 -15.08 2.97
C ASP A 134 9.22 -13.94 1.94
N LEU A 135 8.98 -12.70 2.37
CA LEU A 135 8.98 -11.48 1.55
C LEU A 135 10.00 -10.46 2.09
N ASP A 136 11.21 -10.92 2.40
CA ASP A 136 12.30 -10.03 2.84
C ASP A 136 12.54 -8.91 1.82
N PHE A 137 12.47 -7.66 2.28
CA PHE A 137 12.47 -6.49 1.41
C PHE A 137 13.74 -6.35 0.56
N ALA A 138 14.90 -6.72 1.10
CA ALA A 138 16.17 -6.59 0.41
C ALA A 138 16.31 -7.69 -0.65
N ASP A 139 16.14 -8.96 -0.26
CA ASP A 139 16.22 -10.10 -1.20
C ASP A 139 15.16 -10.00 -2.29
N LEU A 140 13.93 -9.57 -1.95
CA LEU A 140 12.85 -9.38 -2.91
C LEU A 140 13.21 -8.32 -3.95
N ARG A 141 13.71 -7.15 -3.52
CA ARG A 141 14.08 -6.06 -4.42
C ARG A 141 15.21 -6.48 -5.36
N ASP A 142 16.24 -7.11 -4.81
CA ASP A 142 17.39 -7.56 -5.59
C ASP A 142 16.98 -8.66 -6.59
N THR A 143 16.12 -9.58 -6.16
CA THR A 143 15.56 -10.63 -7.03
C THR A 143 14.74 -10.04 -8.17
N LEU A 144 13.82 -9.11 -7.89
CA LEU A 144 13.00 -8.45 -8.90
C LEU A 144 13.85 -7.63 -9.89
N ASN A 145 14.83 -6.89 -9.39
CA ASN A 145 15.77 -6.15 -10.23
C ASN A 145 16.63 -7.07 -11.09
N THR A 146 17.01 -8.24 -10.58
CA THR A 146 17.75 -9.25 -11.35
C THR A 146 16.91 -9.77 -12.51
N VAL A 147 15.61 -10.01 -12.34
CA VAL A 147 14.73 -10.36 -13.47
C VAL A 147 14.64 -9.19 -14.45
N ASN A 148 14.59 -7.96 -13.93
CA ASN A 148 14.42 -6.76 -14.73
C ASN A 148 15.57 -6.52 -15.74
N THR A 149 16.78 -7.04 -15.47
CA THR A 149 17.92 -6.87 -16.38
C THR A 149 17.75 -7.58 -17.72
N ALA A 150 16.81 -8.54 -17.82
CA ALA A 150 16.51 -9.24 -19.07
C ALA A 150 15.61 -8.44 -20.02
N PHE A 151 15.03 -7.32 -19.58
CA PHE A 151 14.11 -6.52 -20.37
C PHE A 151 14.82 -5.33 -21.02
N GLU A 152 14.32 -4.87 -22.16
CA GLU A 152 14.78 -3.63 -22.79
C GLU A 152 14.25 -2.38 -22.07
N GLU A 153 14.86 -1.21 -22.29
CA GLU A 153 14.64 0.02 -21.51
C GLU A 153 13.17 0.39 -21.33
N ASP A 154 12.36 0.36 -22.39
CA ASP A 154 10.95 0.73 -22.31
C ASP A 154 10.12 -0.31 -21.53
N THR A 155 10.50 -1.58 -21.63
CA THR A 155 9.90 -2.67 -20.82
C THR A 155 10.31 -2.52 -19.35
N GLN A 156 11.60 -2.24 -19.09
CA GLN A 156 12.13 -2.00 -17.75
C GLN A 156 11.40 -0.88 -17.01
N ARG A 157 11.05 0.22 -17.69
CA ARG A 157 10.28 1.32 -17.09
C ARG A 157 8.91 0.85 -16.59
N GLY A 158 8.25 -0.03 -17.33
CA GLY A 158 6.96 -0.62 -16.95
C GLY A 158 7.10 -1.58 -15.77
N THR A 159 8.07 -2.49 -15.83
CA THR A 159 8.33 -3.47 -14.76
C THR A 159 8.86 -2.81 -13.49
N ASP A 160 9.67 -1.75 -13.55
CA ASP A 160 10.10 -0.95 -12.39
C ASP A 160 8.92 -0.33 -11.64
N ARG A 161 7.85 0.02 -12.35
CA ARG A 161 6.61 0.46 -11.72
C ARG A 161 5.93 -0.68 -10.98
N LEU A 162 5.88 -1.88 -11.56
CA LEU A 162 5.36 -3.06 -10.90
C LEU A 162 6.18 -3.43 -9.65
N ILE A 163 7.52 -3.37 -9.73
CA ILE A 163 8.40 -3.58 -8.59
C ILE A 163 8.04 -2.61 -7.46
N ARG A 164 7.92 -1.31 -7.76
CA ARG A 164 7.51 -0.31 -6.76
C ARG A 164 6.13 -0.61 -6.14
N VAL A 165 5.16 -1.03 -6.95
CA VAL A 165 3.82 -1.41 -6.47
C VAL A 165 3.90 -2.63 -5.55
N ILE A 166 4.64 -3.67 -5.92
CA ILE A 166 4.85 -4.86 -5.09
C ILE A 166 5.43 -4.45 -3.73
N MET A 167 6.50 -3.64 -3.72
CA MET A 167 7.12 -3.19 -2.46
C MET A 167 6.13 -2.38 -1.60
N GLN A 168 5.35 -1.49 -2.20
CA GLN A 168 4.33 -0.72 -1.49
C GLN A 168 3.23 -1.62 -0.90
N ASP A 169 2.71 -2.56 -1.69
CA ASP A 169 1.65 -3.48 -1.27
C ASP A 169 2.08 -4.34 -0.08
N ILE A 170 3.35 -4.74 0.00
CA ILE A 170 3.88 -5.48 1.16
C ILE A 170 3.90 -4.59 2.40
N THR A 171 4.39 -3.35 2.30
CA THR A 171 4.35 -2.41 3.44
C THR A 171 2.91 -2.18 3.92
N GLU A 172 1.97 -2.00 3.00
CA GLU A 172 0.56 -1.82 3.33
C GLU A 172 -0.06 -3.07 3.96
N LEU A 173 0.35 -4.26 3.53
CA LEU A 173 -0.09 -5.53 4.10
C LEU A 173 0.43 -5.71 5.54
N GLU A 174 1.69 -5.39 5.81
CA GLU A 174 2.25 -5.42 7.16
C GLU A 174 1.47 -4.52 8.12
N GLN A 175 1.15 -3.30 7.67
CA GLN A 175 0.34 -2.36 8.45
C GLN A 175 -1.08 -2.90 8.69
N ALA A 176 -1.73 -3.44 7.66
CA ALA A 176 -3.08 -3.99 7.79
C ALA A 176 -3.15 -5.21 8.74
N ASN A 177 -2.11 -6.04 8.72
CA ASN A 177 -2.00 -7.22 9.57
C ASN A 177 -1.78 -6.87 11.06
N THR A 178 -1.26 -5.67 11.38
CA THR A 178 -0.99 -5.25 12.76
C THR A 178 -2.24 -5.33 13.63
N GLN A 179 -2.22 -6.16 14.68
CA GLN A 179 -3.36 -6.37 15.57
C GLN A 179 -2.94 -6.05 17.01
N LYS A 180 -3.86 -5.44 17.76
CA LYS A 180 -3.67 -5.23 19.19
C LYS A 180 -3.93 -6.54 19.92
N ASP A 181 -3.08 -6.84 20.90
CA ASP A 181 -3.22 -8.06 21.69
C ASP A 181 -4.59 -8.12 22.39
N GLY A 182 -5.21 -9.30 22.35
CA GLY A 182 -6.52 -9.55 22.95
C GLY A 182 -7.71 -8.93 22.22
N ILE A 183 -7.52 -8.15 21.15
CA ILE A 183 -8.61 -7.59 20.35
C ILE A 183 -8.75 -8.40 19.06
N PRO A 184 -9.89 -9.08 18.83
CA PRO A 184 -10.11 -9.83 17.60
C PRO A 184 -10.24 -8.90 16.38
N ARG A 185 -9.81 -9.39 15.24
CA ARG A 185 -9.94 -8.73 13.93
C ARG A 185 -11.42 -8.71 13.54
N SER A 186 -11.94 -7.55 13.16
CA SER A 186 -13.31 -7.41 12.66
C SER A 186 -13.44 -7.93 11.22
N PRO A 187 -14.65 -8.29 10.76
CA PRO A 187 -14.88 -8.74 9.39
C PRO A 187 -14.33 -7.76 8.35
N ARG A 188 -14.56 -6.46 8.54
CA ARG A 188 -14.03 -5.42 7.65
C ARG A 188 -12.50 -5.44 7.53
N ARG A 189 -11.80 -5.73 8.62
CA ARG A 189 -10.33 -5.81 8.61
C ARG A 189 -9.83 -7.07 7.91
N VAL A 190 -10.57 -8.18 8.01
CA VAL A 190 -10.30 -9.40 7.24
C VAL A 190 -10.45 -9.11 5.75
N GLU A 191 -11.56 -8.50 5.33
CA GLU A 191 -11.80 -8.14 3.92
C GLU A 191 -10.69 -7.21 3.37
N ILE A 192 -10.23 -6.25 4.16
CA ILE A 192 -9.11 -5.37 3.76
C ILE A 192 -7.83 -6.18 3.55
N MET A 193 -7.53 -7.13 4.44
CA MET A 193 -6.35 -7.99 4.30
C MET A 193 -6.45 -8.90 3.08
N GLU A 194 -7.62 -9.53 2.85
CA GLU A 194 -7.88 -10.33 1.65
C GLU A 194 -7.69 -9.50 0.38
N GLY A 195 -8.24 -8.28 0.35
CA GLY A 195 -8.07 -7.37 -0.79
C GLY A 195 -6.61 -6.97 -1.02
N LYS A 196 -5.81 -6.76 0.04
CA LYS A 196 -4.38 -6.47 -0.09
C LYS A 196 -3.58 -7.67 -0.59
N LEU A 197 -3.85 -8.86 -0.05
CA LEU A 197 -3.21 -10.09 -0.53
C LEU A 197 -3.57 -10.40 -1.99
N ALA A 198 -4.81 -10.13 -2.41
CA ALA A 198 -5.23 -10.31 -3.79
C ALA A 198 -4.54 -9.31 -4.74
N LYS A 199 -4.40 -8.04 -4.33
CA LYS A 199 -3.64 -7.03 -5.08
C LYS A 199 -2.17 -7.42 -5.23
N LEU A 200 -1.54 -7.84 -4.13
CA LEU A 200 -0.14 -8.26 -4.14
C LEU A 200 0.08 -9.49 -5.04
N GLU A 201 -0.79 -10.50 -4.98
CA GLU A 201 -0.72 -11.66 -5.88
C GLU A 201 -0.87 -11.25 -7.34
N LYS A 202 -1.81 -10.33 -7.63
CA LYS A 202 -1.99 -9.79 -8.98
C LYS A 202 -0.73 -9.05 -9.44
N ALA A 203 -0.11 -8.23 -8.60
CA ALA A 203 1.10 -7.50 -8.95
C ALA A 203 2.27 -8.45 -9.29
N PHE A 204 2.45 -9.53 -8.52
CA PHE A 204 3.39 -10.59 -8.86
C PHE A 204 3.05 -11.31 -10.18
N SER A 205 1.76 -11.57 -10.41
CA SER A 205 1.30 -12.23 -11.64
C SER A 205 1.51 -11.34 -12.88
N ASP A 206 1.21 -10.05 -12.76
CA ASP A 206 1.43 -9.06 -13.80
C ASP A 206 2.94 -8.94 -14.12
N PHE A 207 3.81 -8.95 -13.09
CA PHE A 207 5.26 -8.92 -13.29
C PHE A 207 5.78 -10.19 -13.99
N LEU A 208 5.33 -11.37 -13.54
CA LEU A 208 5.73 -12.65 -14.14
C LEU A 208 5.25 -12.80 -15.59
N ALA A 209 4.17 -12.12 -15.99
CA ALA A 209 3.66 -12.17 -17.35
C ALA A 209 4.65 -11.63 -18.40
N PHE A 210 5.59 -10.77 -18.01
CA PHE A 210 6.67 -10.29 -18.89
C PHE A 210 7.73 -11.36 -19.18
N SER A 211 7.72 -12.45 -18.44
CA SER A 211 8.72 -13.53 -18.52
C SER A 211 8.10 -14.91 -18.77
N ALA A 212 6.81 -14.92 -19.13
CA ALA A 212 5.98 -16.12 -19.27
C ALA A 212 6.06 -16.73 -20.67
#